data_AF-A0A813FL11-F1
#
_entry.id   AF-A0A813FL11-F1
#
_cell.length_a   1.000
_cell.length_b   1.000
_cell.length_c   1.000
_cell.angle_alpha   90.00
_cell.angle_beta   90.00
_cell.angle_gamma   90.00
#
_symmetry.space_group_name_H-M   'P 1'
#
loop_
_entity.id
_entity.type
_entity.pdbx_description
1 polymer ?
#
loop_
_entity_poly.entity_id
_entity_poly.type
_entity_poly.pdbx_seq_one_letter_code
_entity_poly.pdbx_strand_id
1 'polypeptide(L)'
;AAALAADAAAEAAADRRAPLQSTVAAGAELAGILQPGSEMVPLEEMTAAEEQGAEAGYDVQTAQVGVVIRRFVERGGVEAGERGVTLDDLIPPRTTERATAARTFGALLALATGGDLRVQQAAPYGLITIRLP
;
A
#
# COMPACT_ATOMS: atom_id res chain seq x y z
N ALA A 1 -8.38 -33.22 -4.06
CA ALA A 1 -7.38 -32.13 -4.00
C ALA A 1 -7.75 -30.94 -4.88
N ALA A 2 -8.13 -31.12 -6.15
CA ALA A 2 -8.47 -30.00 -7.06
C ALA A 2 -9.72 -29.17 -6.67
N ALA A 3 -10.72 -29.79 -6.02
CA ALA A 3 -11.95 -29.09 -5.61
C ALA A 3 -11.74 -28.09 -4.45
N LEU A 4 -10.76 -28.33 -3.57
CA LEU A 4 -10.44 -27.44 -2.45
C LEU A 4 -9.66 -26.19 -2.90
N ALA A 5 -8.90 -26.28 -3.99
CA ALA A 5 -8.17 -25.13 -4.54
C ALA A 5 -9.08 -24.17 -5.31
N ALA A 6 -10.17 -24.68 -5.92
CA ALA A 6 -11.14 -23.87 -6.64
C ALA A 6 -12.00 -23.02 -5.69
N ASP A 7 -12.31 -23.53 -4.49
CA ASP A 7 -13.12 -22.83 -3.49
C ASP A 7 -12.36 -21.64 -2.87
N ALA A 8 -11.05 -21.80 -2.61
CA ALA A 8 -10.18 -20.71 -2.13
C ALA A 8 -9.95 -19.62 -3.18
N ALA A 9 -9.87 -19.98 -4.48
CA ALA A 9 -9.76 -19.01 -5.56
C ALA A 9 -11.07 -18.24 -5.80
N ALA A 10 -12.21 -18.88 -5.56
CA ALA A 10 -13.53 -18.25 -5.64
C ALA A 10 -13.77 -17.26 -4.48
N GLU A 11 -13.34 -17.56 -3.26
CA GLU A 11 -13.36 -16.60 -2.14
C GLU A 11 -12.43 -15.41 -2.38
N ALA A 12 -11.22 -15.65 -2.91
CA ALA A 12 -10.27 -14.57 -3.24
C ALA A 12 -10.76 -13.62 -4.36
N ALA A 13 -11.66 -14.10 -5.23
CA ALA A 13 -12.31 -13.28 -6.26
C ALA A 13 -13.56 -12.54 -5.74
N ALA A 14 -14.21 -13.05 -4.68
CA ALA A 14 -15.44 -12.52 -4.13
C ALA A 14 -15.23 -11.28 -3.24
N ASP A 15 -14.01 -11.04 -2.73
CA ASP A 15 -13.68 -9.86 -1.91
C ASP A 15 -12.98 -8.74 -2.71
N ARG A 16 -13.23 -8.64 -4.02
CA ARG A 16 -12.97 -7.41 -4.78
C ARG A 16 -14.07 -6.39 -4.52
N ARG A 17 -14.24 -6.02 -3.26
CA ARG A 17 -15.13 -4.91 -2.87
C ARG A 17 -14.53 -3.60 -3.39
N ALA A 18 -15.40 -2.62 -3.60
CA ALA A 18 -14.95 -1.28 -3.99
C ALA A 18 -13.88 -0.77 -3.01
N PRO A 19 -12.89 0.02 -3.48
CA PRO A 19 -11.91 0.63 -2.62
C PRO A 19 -12.60 1.34 -1.45
N LEU A 20 -12.01 1.25 -0.25
CA LEU A 20 -12.52 1.96 0.91
C LEU A 20 -12.61 3.45 0.58
N GLN A 21 -13.68 4.13 1.00
CA GLN A 21 -13.83 5.56 0.72
C GLN A 21 -12.67 6.35 1.33
N SER A 22 -12.13 5.90 2.46
CA SER A 22 -10.92 6.46 3.05
C SER A 22 -9.66 6.28 2.21
N THR A 23 -9.61 5.39 1.20
CA THR A 23 -8.39 5.10 0.40
C THR A 23 -8.48 5.57 -1.05
N VAL A 24 -9.63 6.08 -1.51
CA VAL A 24 -9.79 6.64 -2.87
C VAL A 24 -8.81 7.81 -3.13
N ALA A 25 -8.42 8.54 -2.09
CA ALA A 25 -7.41 9.61 -2.18
C ALA A 25 -5.95 9.08 -2.24
N ALA A 26 -5.69 7.85 -1.79
CA ALA A 26 -4.34 7.29 -1.70
C ALA A 26 -3.68 7.18 -3.07
N GLY A 27 -4.42 6.67 -4.06
CA GLY A 27 -3.90 6.51 -5.42
C GLY A 27 -3.49 7.85 -6.05
N ALA A 28 -4.19 8.95 -5.74
CA ALA A 28 -3.86 10.28 -6.22
C ALA A 28 -2.64 10.88 -5.50
N GLU A 29 -2.56 10.73 -4.17
CA GLU A 29 -1.40 11.17 -3.38
C GLU A 29 -0.12 10.43 -3.80
N LEU A 30 -0.22 9.10 -3.98
CA LEU A 30 0.89 8.27 -4.46
C LEU A 30 1.32 8.63 -5.88
N ALA A 31 0.36 8.91 -6.77
CA ALA A 31 0.68 9.37 -8.12
C ALA A 31 1.44 10.70 -8.11
N GLY A 32 1.08 11.63 -7.22
CA GLY A 32 1.80 12.89 -7.05
C GLY A 32 3.25 12.71 -6.61
N ILE A 33 3.51 11.88 -5.59
CA ILE A 33 4.86 11.62 -5.08
C ILE A 33 5.76 10.98 -6.14
N LEU A 34 5.17 10.09 -6.95
CA LEU A 34 5.90 9.27 -7.91
C LEU A 34 6.08 9.93 -9.29
N GLN A 35 5.65 11.18 -9.48
CA GLN A 35 5.88 11.91 -10.72
C GLN A 35 7.35 12.34 -10.88
N PRO A 36 7.92 12.25 -12.10
CA PRO A 36 9.26 12.74 -12.36
C PRO A 36 9.30 14.27 -12.23
N GLY A 37 10.13 14.77 -11.32
CA GLY A 37 10.24 16.21 -11.03
C GLY A 37 9.28 16.73 -9.97
N SER A 38 8.59 15.84 -9.24
CA SER A 38 7.78 16.25 -8.09
C SER A 38 8.66 16.94 -7.05
N GLU A 39 8.16 18.05 -6.50
CA GLU A 39 8.84 18.83 -5.47
C GLU A 39 8.91 17.97 -4.22
N MET A 40 10.09 17.41 -3.96
CA MET A 40 10.31 16.58 -2.79
C MET A 40 10.23 17.48 -1.56
N VAL A 41 9.30 17.18 -0.66
CA VAL A 41 9.23 17.84 0.65
C VAL A 41 10.61 17.69 1.33
N PRO A 42 11.28 18.80 1.70
CA PRO A 42 12.57 18.74 2.38
C PRO A 42 12.47 17.91 3.64
N LEU A 43 13.52 17.16 3.95
CA LEU A 43 13.62 16.35 5.18
C LEU A 43 13.34 17.18 6.46
N GLU A 44 13.53 18.50 6.42
CA GLU A 44 13.24 19.39 7.55
C GLU A 44 11.75 19.67 7.77
N GLU A 45 10.89 19.41 6.78
CA GLU A 45 9.43 19.53 6.87
C GLU A 45 8.72 18.17 7.03
N MET A 46 9.50 17.08 7.05
CA MET A 46 9.04 15.73 7.33
C MET A 46 8.67 15.60 8.81
N THR A 47 7.46 15.12 9.08
CA THR A 47 6.95 14.79 10.41
C THR A 47 7.80 13.70 11.08
N ALA A 48 7.76 13.58 12.41
CA ALA A 48 8.53 12.56 13.15
C ALA A 48 8.26 11.10 12.71
N ALA A 49 7.14 10.83 12.02
CA ALA A 49 6.84 9.53 11.41
C ALA A 49 7.55 9.31 10.06
N GLU A 50 7.88 10.40 9.36
CA GLU A 50 8.64 10.44 8.11
C GLU A 50 10.15 10.30 8.36
N GLU A 51 10.68 10.85 9.46
CA GLU A 51 12.08 10.67 9.90
C GLU A 51 12.44 9.21 10.20
N GLN A 52 11.50 8.41 10.72
CA GLN A 52 11.73 6.98 11.00
C GLN A 52 12.03 6.17 9.72
N GLY A 53 11.44 6.55 8.59
CA GLY A 53 11.75 5.93 7.29
C GLY A 53 13.12 6.33 6.75
N ALA A 54 13.57 7.56 7.03
CA ALA A 54 14.90 8.01 6.65
C ALA A 54 16.01 7.31 7.49
N GLU A 55 15.75 7.03 8.76
CA GLU A 55 16.66 6.24 9.62
C GLU A 55 16.87 4.79 9.11
N ALA A 56 15.89 4.23 8.40
CA ALA A 56 15.98 2.89 7.81
C ALA A 56 16.79 2.84 6.49
N GLY A 57 17.31 3.97 6.01
CA GLY A 57 18.15 4.04 4.81
C GLY A 57 17.40 3.90 3.49
N TYR A 58 16.09 4.12 3.47
CA TYR A 58 15.31 4.20 2.24
C TYR A 58 15.63 5.48 1.46
N ASP A 59 15.37 5.45 0.15
CA ASP A 59 15.32 6.69 -0.62
C ASP A 59 14.12 7.56 -0.18
N VAL A 60 14.22 8.87 -0.41
CA VAL A 60 13.22 9.86 0.03
C VAL A 60 11.82 9.55 -0.51
N GLN A 61 11.70 9.03 -1.74
CA GLN A 61 10.40 8.70 -2.33
C GLN A 61 9.77 7.49 -1.63
N THR A 62 10.57 6.46 -1.33
CA THR A 62 10.10 5.29 -0.58
C THR A 62 9.64 5.67 0.83
N ALA A 63 10.38 6.56 1.52
CA ALA A 63 9.97 7.07 2.83
C ALA A 63 8.62 7.80 2.80
N GLN A 64 8.43 8.70 1.81
CA GLN A 64 7.17 9.43 1.62
C GLN A 64 6.01 8.49 1.28
N VAL A 65 6.23 7.52 0.39
CA VAL A 65 5.24 6.48 0.10
C VAL A 65 4.87 5.70 1.36
N GLY A 66 5.85 5.37 2.21
CA GLY A 66 5.61 4.68 3.47
C GLY A 66 4.69 5.44 4.41
N VAL A 67 4.84 6.75 4.48
CA VAL A 67 4.00 7.61 5.32
C VAL A 67 2.57 7.69 4.80
N VAL A 68 2.41 7.80 3.48
CA VAL A 68 1.10 7.72 2.84
C VAL A 68 0.46 6.36 3.15
N ILE A 69 1.17 5.26 2.91
CA ILE A 69 0.65 3.90 3.18
C ILE A 69 0.26 3.76 4.66
N ARG A 70 1.12 4.15 5.61
CA ARG A 70 0.84 4.08 7.04
C ARG A 70 -0.42 4.87 7.40
N ARG A 71 -0.53 6.12 6.95
CA ARG A 71 -1.71 6.97 7.18
C ARG A 71 -3.00 6.32 6.66
N PHE A 72 -2.95 5.68 5.50
CA PHE A 72 -4.10 4.99 4.93
C PHE A 72 -4.39 3.64 5.62
N VAL A 73 -3.38 2.92 6.11
CA VAL A 73 -3.57 1.70 6.91
C VAL A 73 -4.13 2.04 8.30
N GLU A 74 -3.69 3.12 8.93
CA GLU A 74 -4.22 3.59 10.23
C GLU A 74 -5.68 4.04 10.11
N ARG A 75 -6.01 4.85 9.10
CA ARG A 75 -7.38 5.33 8.87
C ARG A 75 -8.28 4.24 8.32
N GLY A 76 -7.78 3.49 7.34
CA GLY A 76 -8.50 2.41 6.68
C GLY A 76 -8.65 1.18 7.56
N GLY A 77 -7.75 0.92 8.52
CA GLY A 77 -7.89 -0.18 9.48
C GLY A 77 -9.10 -0.01 10.41
N VAL A 78 -9.48 1.23 10.71
CA VAL A 78 -10.70 1.56 11.46
C VAL A 78 -11.96 1.27 10.64
N GLU A 79 -11.95 1.57 9.34
CA GLU A 79 -13.09 1.32 8.43
C GLU A 79 -13.16 -0.12 7.90
N ALA A 80 -12.02 -0.77 7.71
CA ALA A 80 -11.90 -2.11 7.14
C ALA A 80 -12.18 -3.23 8.15
N GLY A 81 -12.06 -2.94 9.45
CA GLY A 81 -12.19 -3.95 10.50
C GLY A 81 -11.24 -5.13 10.29
N GLU A 82 -11.76 -6.36 10.30
CA GLU A 82 -10.97 -7.59 10.17
C GLU A 82 -10.34 -7.81 8.78
N ARG A 83 -10.89 -7.19 7.71
CA ARG A 83 -10.38 -7.33 6.33
C ARG A 83 -8.97 -6.75 6.18
N GLY A 84 -8.63 -5.72 6.96
CA GLY A 84 -7.41 -4.94 6.78
C GLY A 84 -7.40 -4.14 5.47
N VAL A 85 -6.40 -3.28 5.29
CA VAL A 85 -6.23 -2.52 4.04
C VAL A 85 -5.51 -3.39 3.01
N THR A 86 -5.99 -3.41 1.78
CA THR A 86 -5.36 -4.15 0.68
C THR A 86 -4.62 -3.23 -0.29
N LEU A 87 -3.69 -3.81 -1.07
CA LEU A 87 -2.99 -3.08 -2.12
C LEU A 87 -3.96 -2.48 -3.14
N ASP A 88 -5.02 -3.20 -3.50
CA ASP A 88 -6.05 -2.73 -4.42
C ASP A 88 -6.84 -1.53 -3.86
N ASP A 89 -6.93 -1.39 -2.53
CA ASP A 89 -7.52 -0.22 -1.89
C ASP A 89 -6.63 1.02 -2.04
N LEU A 90 -5.30 0.85 -2.07
CA LEU A 90 -4.31 1.93 -2.22
C LEU A 90 -4.04 2.30 -3.68
N ILE A 91 -3.99 1.30 -4.57
CA ILE A 91 -3.73 1.45 -6.01
C ILE A 91 -4.82 0.75 -6.82
N PRO A 92 -6.01 1.36 -6.99
CA PRO A 92 -7.10 0.68 -7.65
C PRO A 92 -6.76 0.35 -9.12
N PRO A 93 -6.93 -0.91 -9.56
CA PRO A 93 -6.36 -1.43 -10.82
C PRO A 93 -6.94 -0.81 -12.11
N ARG A 94 -7.91 0.10 -12.00
CA ARG A 94 -8.53 0.81 -13.14
C ARG A 94 -8.25 2.31 -13.18
N THR A 95 -7.76 2.87 -12.08
CA THR A 95 -7.56 4.33 -11.94
C THR A 95 -6.10 4.68 -11.75
N THR A 96 -5.26 3.72 -11.39
CA THR A 96 -3.83 3.95 -11.19
C THR A 96 -3.04 3.54 -12.42
N GLU A 97 -2.15 4.43 -12.87
CA GLU A 97 -1.23 4.13 -13.95
C GLU A 97 -0.28 2.99 -13.60
N ARG A 98 0.10 2.18 -14.60
CA ARG A 98 0.97 1.01 -14.41
C ARG A 98 2.32 1.38 -13.77
N ALA A 99 2.91 2.51 -14.15
CA ALA A 99 4.18 2.97 -13.60
C ALA A 99 4.06 3.31 -12.11
N THR A 100 3.01 4.03 -11.73
CA THR A 100 2.70 4.36 -10.34
C THR A 100 2.46 3.09 -9.53
N ALA A 101 1.62 2.17 -10.03
CA ALA A 101 1.35 0.89 -9.37
C ALA A 101 2.64 0.08 -9.12
N ALA A 102 3.52 -0.01 -10.11
CA ALA A 102 4.79 -0.73 -9.98
C ALA A 102 5.74 -0.08 -8.97
N ARG A 103 5.83 1.25 -8.95
CA ARG A 103 6.67 1.98 -7.98
C ARG A 103 6.13 1.88 -6.56
N THR A 104 4.82 2.06 -6.38
CA THR A 104 4.18 1.86 -5.07
C THR A 104 4.40 0.44 -4.56
N PHE A 105 4.26 -0.57 -5.44
CA PHE A 105 4.54 -1.95 -5.06
C PHE A 105 6.01 -2.16 -4.66
N GLY A 106 6.96 -1.54 -5.39
CA GLY A 106 8.37 -1.56 -5.03
C GLY A 106 8.66 -0.95 -3.65
N ALA A 107 8.11 0.24 -3.38
CA ALA A 107 8.23 0.89 -2.08
C ALA A 107 7.63 0.05 -0.95
N LEU A 108 6.47 -0.56 -1.18
CA LEU A 108 5.84 -1.47 -0.22
C LEU A 108 6.73 -2.68 0.12
N LEU A 109 7.42 -3.26 -0.85
CA LEU A 109 8.37 -4.34 -0.61
C LEU A 109 9.59 -3.87 0.19
N ALA A 110 10.11 -2.67 -0.09
CA ALA A 110 11.22 -2.10 0.67
C ALA A 110 10.84 -1.89 2.14
N LEU A 111 9.68 -1.26 2.39
CA LEU A 111 9.13 -1.03 3.73
C LEU A 111 8.86 -2.34 4.48
N ALA A 112 8.33 -3.36 3.81
CA ALA A 112 8.14 -4.68 4.41
C ALA A 112 9.47 -5.36 4.74
N THR A 113 10.50 -5.16 3.91
CA THR A 113 11.84 -5.73 4.11
C THR A 113 12.54 -5.10 5.32
N GLY A 114 12.40 -3.79 5.55
CA GLY A 114 12.92 -3.14 6.75
C GLY A 114 12.02 -3.28 7.98
N GLY A 115 10.85 -3.93 7.86
CA GLY A 115 10.00 -4.28 8.99
C GLY A 115 8.96 -3.23 9.37
N ASP A 116 8.79 -2.18 8.56
CA ASP A 116 7.83 -1.09 8.80
C ASP A 116 6.38 -1.48 8.49
N LEU A 117 6.20 -2.55 7.69
CA LEU A 117 4.91 -3.09 7.29
C LEU A 117 4.93 -4.62 7.30
N ARG A 118 3.78 -5.23 7.60
CA ARG A 118 3.53 -6.65 7.36
C ARG A 118 2.64 -6.79 6.14
N VAL A 119 3.06 -7.64 5.20
CA VAL A 119 2.33 -7.91 3.96
C VAL A 119 2.01 -9.40 3.86
N GLN A 120 0.80 -9.72 3.43
CA GLN A 120 0.35 -11.10 3.28
C GLN A 120 -0.38 -11.28 1.95
N GLN A 121 -0.09 -12.38 1.25
CA GLN A 121 -0.81 -12.84 0.07
C GLN A 121 -1.13 -14.32 0.25
N ALA A 122 -2.42 -14.67 0.33
CA ALA A 122 -2.85 -16.04 0.64
C ALA A 122 -2.83 -16.97 -0.59
N ALA A 123 -2.97 -16.43 -1.80
CA ALA A 123 -3.02 -17.18 -3.05
C ALA A 123 -2.23 -16.47 -4.16
N PRO A 124 -1.69 -17.20 -5.17
CA PRO A 124 -1.02 -16.58 -6.31
C PRO A 124 -1.91 -15.55 -7.00
N TYR A 125 -1.40 -14.33 -7.21
CA TYR A 125 -2.15 -13.21 -7.79
C TYR A 125 -3.43 -12.84 -7.02
N GLY A 126 -3.55 -13.29 -5.76
CA GLY A 126 -4.61 -12.88 -4.85
C GLY A 126 -4.35 -11.51 -4.24
N LEU A 127 -5.31 -11.05 -3.43
CA LEU A 127 -5.22 -9.79 -2.71
C LEU A 127 -3.97 -9.77 -1.80
N ILE A 128 -3.31 -8.61 -1.78
CA ILE A 128 -2.19 -8.34 -0.90
C ILE A 128 -2.73 -7.49 0.25
N THR A 129 -2.80 -8.05 1.44
CA THR A 129 -3.21 -7.35 2.66
C THR A 129 -2.00 -6.70 3.31
N ILE A 130 -2.17 -5.48 3.78
CA ILE A 130 -1.13 -4.63 4.38
C ILE A 130 -1.55 -4.30 5.81
N ARG A 131 -0.63 -4.51 6.75
CA ARG A 131 -0.83 -4.25 8.18
C ARG A 131 0.39 -3.55 8.77
N LEU A 132 0.17 -2.81 9.85
CA LEU A 132 1.26 -2.29 10.67
C LEU A 132 1.94 -3.42 11.46
N PRO A 133 3.21 -3.26 11.83
CA PRO A 133 4.02 -4.29 12.49
C PRO A 133 3.49 -4.74 13.85
#